data_AF-A0A2M3ZDH7-F1
#
_entry.id   AF-A0A2M3ZDH7-F1
#
_cell.length_a   1.000
_cell.length_b   1.000
_cell.length_c   1.000
_cell.angle_alpha   90.00
_cell.angle_beta   90.00
_cell.angle_gamma   90.00
#
_symmetry.space_group_name_H-M   'P 1'
#
loop_
_entity.id
_entity.type
_entity.pdbx_description
1 polymer ?
#
loop_
_entity_poly.entity_id
_entity_poly.type
_entity_poly.pdbx_seq_one_letter_code
_entity_poly.pdbx_strand_id
1 'polypeptide(L)'
;FQTANLDQELKPVVVGIDRMMLRLEEFENCLELVKAESAVALTQNIPRLVALRPGLNALCERIDRLEQFVAMVGKNLDAVEKQVQIAEEELDIPDKTLNVLLKSLNFFGKAKPTDRPTNRNAETGIYEPVSVFKTEQYFRPNGPEPEEETRNNVGDDSEAASPSEDCDTGTPEK
;
A
#
# COMPACT_ATOMS: atom_id res chain seq x y z
N PHE A 1 78.65 -6.98 -36.33
CA PHE A 1 78.09 -7.34 -35.01
C PHE A 1 77.02 -6.33 -34.67
N GLN A 2 75.74 -6.69 -34.82
CA GLN A 2 74.57 -5.81 -34.67
C GLN A 2 73.62 -6.33 -33.58
N THR A 3 74.15 -7.11 -32.64
CA THR A 3 73.40 -7.72 -31.53
C THR A 3 73.13 -6.73 -30.38
N ALA A 4 73.87 -5.62 -30.30
CA ALA A 4 73.71 -4.61 -29.24
C ALA A 4 72.45 -3.73 -29.39
N ASN A 5 71.77 -3.77 -30.54
CA ASN A 5 70.61 -2.92 -30.82
C ASN A 5 69.28 -3.60 -30.45
N LEU A 6 69.20 -4.92 -30.59
CA LEU A 6 67.97 -5.69 -30.33
C LEU A 6 67.58 -5.68 -28.84
N ASP A 7 68.54 -5.83 -27.92
CA ASP A 7 68.26 -5.77 -26.48
C ASP A 7 67.72 -4.40 -26.05
N GLN A 8 68.19 -3.34 -26.72
CA GLN A 8 67.78 -1.97 -26.44
C GLN A 8 66.37 -1.68 -26.97
N GLU A 9 65.99 -2.29 -28.10
CA GLU A 9 64.63 -2.23 -28.66
C GLU A 9 63.64 -3.14 -27.93
N LEU A 10 64.09 -4.27 -27.38
CA LEU A 10 63.23 -5.24 -26.67
C LEU A 10 62.89 -4.79 -25.24
N LYS A 11 63.81 -4.10 -24.57
CA LYS A 11 63.61 -3.62 -23.19
C LYS A 11 62.33 -2.80 -22.98
N PRO A 12 61.99 -1.77 -23.79
CA PRO A 12 60.74 -1.04 -23.61
C PRO A 12 59.49 -1.90 -23.84
N VAL A 13 59.58 -2.92 -24.71
CA VAL A 13 58.48 -3.87 -24.94
C VAL A 13 58.25 -4.73 -23.70
N VAL A 14 59.31 -5.28 -23.10
CA VAL A 14 59.21 -6.09 -21.87
C VAL A 14 58.61 -5.27 -20.72
N VAL A 15 59.10 -4.04 -20.49
CA VAL A 15 58.53 -3.14 -19.47
C VAL A 15 57.06 -2.80 -19.76
N GLY A 16 56.70 -2.66 -21.04
CA GLY A 16 55.32 -2.46 -21.47
C GLY A 16 54.41 -3.65 -21.12
N ILE A 17 54.90 -4.87 -21.37
CA ILE A 17 54.22 -6.12 -21.01
C ILE A 17 54.06 -6.22 -19.49
N ASP A 18 55.12 -5.99 -18.72
CA ASP A 18 55.07 -6.05 -17.25
C ASP A 18 54.04 -5.07 -16.68
N ARG A 19 53.99 -3.85 -17.23
CA ARG A 19 52.99 -2.85 -16.85
C ARG A 19 51.56 -3.26 -17.23
N MET A 20 51.38 -3.91 -18.38
CA MET A 20 50.07 -4.44 -18.77
C MET A 20 49.61 -5.59 -17.88
N MET A 21 50.52 -6.50 -17.53
CA MET A 21 50.25 -7.60 -16.60
C MET A 21 49.79 -7.07 -15.23
N LEU A 22 50.52 -6.11 -14.67
CA LEU A 22 50.14 -5.47 -13.40
C LEU A 22 48.74 -4.84 -13.46
N ARG A 23 48.43 -4.12 -14.54
CA ARG A 23 47.10 -3.50 -14.72
C ARG A 23 45.99 -4.53 -14.89
N LEU A 24 46.28 -5.70 -15.48
CA LEU A 24 45.30 -6.79 -15.59
C LEU A 24 45.02 -7.41 -14.23
N GLU A 25 46.04 -7.61 -13.40
CA GLU A 25 45.87 -8.08 -12.01
C GLU A 25 45.03 -7.09 -11.18
N GLU A 26 45.29 -5.78 -11.31
CA GLU A 26 44.47 -4.74 -10.68
C GLU A 26 43.02 -4.79 -11.17
N PHE A 27 42.81 -4.95 -12.48
CA PHE A 27 41.47 -5.03 -13.07
C PHE A 27 40.72 -6.29 -12.62
N GLU A 28 41.41 -7.43 -12.52
CA GLU A 28 40.84 -8.67 -11.99
C GLU A 28 40.37 -8.50 -10.54
N ASN A 29 41.19 -7.87 -9.70
CA ASN A 29 40.81 -7.56 -8.32
C ASN A 29 39.58 -6.64 -8.25
N CYS A 30 39.50 -5.62 -9.11
CA CYS A 30 38.32 -4.77 -9.21
C CYS A 30 37.08 -5.56 -9.66
N LEU A 31 37.22 -6.48 -10.62
CA LEU A 31 36.12 -7.33 -11.06
C LEU A 31 35.61 -8.24 -9.94
N GLU A 32 36.52 -8.84 -9.15
CA GLU A 32 36.12 -9.67 -8.01
C GLU A 32 35.38 -8.85 -6.95
N LEU A 33 35.81 -7.61 -6.69
CA LEU A 33 35.07 -6.72 -5.79
C LEU A 33 33.66 -6.41 -6.29
N VAL A 34 33.51 -6.08 -7.58
CA VAL A 34 32.20 -5.81 -8.20
C VAL A 34 31.30 -7.04 -8.17
N LYS A 35 31.85 -8.23 -8.44
CA LYS A 35 31.10 -9.49 -8.36
C LYS A 35 30.62 -9.75 -6.93
N ALA A 36 31.48 -9.56 -5.94
CA ALA A 36 31.13 -9.74 -4.53
C ALA A 36 30.02 -8.76 -4.10
N GLU A 37 30.14 -7.48 -4.45
CA GLU A 37 29.12 -6.47 -4.16
C GLU A 37 27.79 -6.79 -4.85
N SER A 38 27.86 -7.15 -6.15
CA SER A 38 26.67 -7.56 -6.93
C SER A 38 25.99 -8.78 -6.32
N ALA A 39 26.77 -9.77 -5.86
CA ALA A 39 26.23 -10.95 -5.20
C ALA A 39 25.47 -10.57 -3.92
N VAL A 40 26.01 -9.69 -3.07
CA VAL A 40 25.32 -9.21 -1.86
C VAL A 40 24.04 -8.45 -2.24
N ALA A 41 24.09 -7.59 -3.26
CA ALA A 41 22.93 -6.85 -3.71
C ALA A 41 21.80 -7.78 -4.18
N LEU A 42 22.12 -8.76 -5.03
CA LEU A 42 21.15 -9.69 -5.63
C LEU A 42 20.63 -10.74 -4.64
N THR A 43 21.47 -11.24 -3.73
CA THR A 43 21.10 -12.35 -2.83
C THR A 43 20.54 -11.87 -1.49
N GLN A 44 20.86 -10.66 -1.05
CA GLN A 44 20.45 -10.16 0.26
C GLN A 44 19.61 -8.89 0.18
N ASN A 45 20.14 -7.83 -0.43
CA ASN A 45 19.51 -6.50 -0.34
C ASN A 45 18.19 -6.45 -1.11
N ILE A 46 18.18 -6.90 -2.37
CA ILE A 46 16.98 -6.89 -3.21
C ILE A 46 15.88 -7.80 -2.62
N PRO A 47 16.15 -9.07 -2.25
CA PRO A 47 15.13 -9.91 -1.63
C PRO A 47 14.56 -9.33 -0.34
N ARG A 48 15.39 -8.74 0.52
CA ARG A 48 14.94 -8.06 1.74
C ARG A 48 14.03 -6.87 1.42
N LEU A 49 14.37 -6.06 0.42
CA LEU A 49 13.53 -4.94 0.00
C LEU A 49 12.18 -5.42 -0.56
N VAL A 50 12.20 -6.47 -1.39
CA VAL A 50 10.96 -7.07 -1.93
C VAL A 50 10.10 -7.65 -0.79
N ALA A 51 10.71 -8.25 0.22
CA ALA A 51 10.00 -8.77 1.39
C ALA A 51 9.31 -7.68 2.23
N LEU A 52 9.73 -6.42 2.14
CA LEU A 52 9.04 -5.28 2.78
C LEU A 52 7.76 -4.85 2.03
N ARG A 53 7.65 -5.19 0.74
CA ARG A 53 6.53 -4.75 -0.12
C ARG A 53 5.14 -5.13 0.42
N PRO A 54 4.88 -6.36 0.90
CA PRO A 54 3.57 -6.70 1.45
C PRO A 54 3.22 -5.86 2.68
N GLY A 55 4.19 -5.57 3.55
CA GLY A 55 4.01 -4.72 4.72
C GLY A 55 3.69 -3.27 4.35
N LEU A 56 4.38 -2.72 3.35
CA LEU A 56 4.09 -1.39 2.80
C LEU A 56 2.68 -1.34 2.17
N ASN A 57 2.32 -2.33 1.36
CA ASN A 57 0.98 -2.40 0.76
C ASN A 57 -0.12 -2.47 1.84
N ALA A 58 0.07 -3.29 2.87
CA ALA A 58 -0.88 -3.39 3.98
C ALA A 58 -0.99 -2.06 4.77
N LEU A 59 0.11 -1.32 4.89
CA LEU A 59 0.08 0.01 5.51
C LEU A 59 -0.67 1.02 4.64
N CYS A 60 -0.41 1.06 3.33
CA CYS A 60 -1.14 1.91 2.38
C CYS A 60 -2.64 1.63 2.44
N GLU A 61 -3.04 0.35 2.38
CA GLU A 61 -4.45 -0.07 2.51
C GLU A 61 -5.10 0.41 3.81
N ARG A 62 -4.37 0.39 4.93
CA ARG A 62 -4.88 0.90 6.22
C ARG A 62 -5.03 2.43 6.20
N ILE A 63 -4.11 3.13 5.54
CA ILE A 63 -4.19 4.58 5.36
C ILE A 63 -5.39 4.94 4.48
N ASP A 64 -5.57 4.26 3.35
CA ASP A 64 -6.68 4.51 2.42
C ASP A 64 -8.03 4.27 3.08
N ARG A 65 -8.16 3.22 3.90
CA ARG A 65 -9.38 2.97 4.69
C ARG A 65 -9.63 4.04 5.73
N LEU A 66 -8.58 4.51 6.40
CA LEU A 66 -8.69 5.60 7.37
C LEU A 66 -9.09 6.91 6.69
N GLU A 67 -8.51 7.22 5.52
CA GLU A 67 -8.87 8.41 4.73
C GLU A 67 -10.35 8.38 4.32
N GLN A 68 -10.82 7.23 3.82
CA GLN A 68 -12.23 7.03 3.49
C GLN A 68 -13.14 7.20 4.71
N PHE A 69 -12.72 6.65 5.86
CA PHE A 69 -13.46 6.81 7.11
C PHE A 69 -13.53 8.29 7.54
N VAL A 70 -12.39 9.00 7.56
CA VAL A 70 -12.36 10.43 7.91
C VAL A 70 -13.21 11.27 6.95
N ALA A 71 -13.17 10.98 5.65
CA ALA A 71 -14.01 11.65 4.66
C ALA A 71 -15.52 11.40 4.91
N MET A 72 -15.89 10.18 5.32
CA MET A 72 -17.27 9.86 5.72
C MET A 72 -17.68 10.61 6.98
N VAL A 73 -16.82 10.66 8.00
CA VAL A 73 -17.06 11.43 9.23
C VAL A 73 -17.25 12.92 8.91
N GLY A 74 -16.42 13.49 8.03
CA GLY A 74 -16.55 14.87 7.57
C GLY A 74 -17.92 15.15 6.93
N LYS A 75 -18.35 14.31 5.99
CA LYS A 75 -19.70 14.45 5.37
C LYS A 75 -20.84 14.36 6.38
N ASN A 76 -20.71 13.47 7.37
CA ASN A 76 -21.70 13.32 8.43
C ASN A 76 -21.73 14.57 9.33
N LEU A 77 -20.57 15.14 9.64
CA LEU A 77 -20.45 16.37 10.42
C LEU A 77 -21.06 17.57 9.68
N ASP A 78 -20.75 17.75 8.40
CA ASP A 78 -21.32 18.81 7.55
C ASP A 78 -22.87 18.73 7.54
N ALA A 79 -23.40 17.51 7.44
CA ALA A 79 -24.84 17.29 7.43
C ALA A 79 -25.48 17.60 8.79
N VAL A 80 -24.82 17.25 9.91
CA VAL A 80 -25.28 17.61 11.26
C VAL A 80 -25.19 19.12 11.49
N GLU A 81 -24.08 19.76 11.10
CA GLU A 81 -23.90 21.22 11.20
C GLU A 81 -25.01 21.96 10.46
N LYS A 82 -25.39 21.51 9.26
CA LYS A 82 -26.52 22.07 8.51
C LYS A 82 -27.84 21.95 9.27
N GLN A 83 -28.11 20.80 9.90
CA GLN A 83 -29.34 20.61 10.70
C GLN A 83 -29.37 21.51 11.93
N VAL A 84 -28.23 21.67 12.59
CA VAL A 84 -28.08 22.57 13.74
C VAL A 84 -28.32 24.01 13.31
N GLN A 85 -27.71 24.45 12.21
CA GLN A 85 -27.92 25.81 11.69
C GLN A 85 -29.39 26.10 11.38
N ILE A 86 -30.10 25.13 10.77
CA ILE A 86 -31.54 25.25 10.52
C ILE A 86 -32.33 25.39 11.83
N ALA A 87 -32.01 24.58 12.84
CA ALA A 87 -32.67 24.64 14.13
C ALA A 87 -32.39 25.95 14.89
N GLU A 88 -31.15 26.46 14.85
CA GLU A 88 -30.78 27.75 15.42
C GLU A 88 -31.57 28.89 14.76
N GLU A 89 -31.72 28.87 13.43
CA GLU A 89 -32.50 29.86 12.67
C GLU A 89 -34.02 29.76 12.94
N GLU A 90 -34.57 28.55 13.15
CA GLU A 90 -35.97 28.36 13.54
C GLU A 90 -36.25 28.83 14.98
N LEU A 91 -35.29 28.72 15.90
CA LEU A 91 -35.43 29.11 17.31
C LEU A 91 -34.91 30.53 17.63
N ASP A 92 -34.42 31.28 16.65
CA ASP A 92 -33.78 32.61 16.83
C ASP A 92 -32.64 32.59 17.87
N ILE A 93 -31.90 31.47 17.92
CA ILE A 93 -30.74 31.31 18.80
C ILE A 93 -29.53 31.95 18.12
N PRO A 94 -28.73 32.79 18.82
CA PRO A 94 -27.58 33.43 18.20
C PRO A 94 -26.54 32.40 17.74
N ASP A 95 -26.19 32.48 16.44
CA ASP A 95 -25.21 31.68 15.68
C ASP A 95 -23.84 31.41 16.36
N LYS A 96 -23.54 31.98 17.52
CA LYS A 96 -22.21 31.91 18.14
C LYS A 96 -22.07 30.75 19.14
N THR A 97 -23.15 30.16 19.62
CA THR A 97 -23.07 29.24 20.77
C THR A 97 -22.66 27.82 20.37
N LEU A 98 -23.22 27.27 19.28
CA LEU A 98 -22.89 25.90 18.84
C LEU A 98 -21.85 25.85 17.72
N ASN A 99 -21.79 26.89 16.88
CA ASN A 99 -20.78 27.00 15.83
C ASN A 99 -19.34 27.08 16.38
N VAL A 100 -19.11 27.57 17.61
CA VAL A 100 -17.76 27.62 18.20
C VAL A 100 -17.22 26.22 18.51
N LEU A 101 -18.08 25.28 18.88
CA LEU A 101 -17.69 23.89 19.12
C LEU A 101 -17.41 23.17 17.78
N LEU A 102 -18.26 23.37 16.76
CA LEU A 102 -18.14 22.71 15.45
C LEU A 102 -16.99 23.28 14.59
N LYS A 103 -16.70 24.58 14.67
CA LYS A 103 -15.58 25.23 13.95
C LYS A 103 -14.21 24.69 14.34
N SER A 104 -14.06 24.08 15.52
CA SER A 104 -12.80 23.48 15.94
C SER A 104 -12.44 22.20 15.16
N LEU A 105 -13.40 21.61 14.43
CA LEU A 105 -13.22 20.38 13.64
C LEU A 105 -13.29 20.59 12.11
N ASN A 106 -13.67 21.78 11.63
CA ASN A 106 -13.87 22.02 10.20
C ASN A 106 -12.64 22.62 9.51
N PHE A 107 -12.01 21.85 8.61
CA PHE A 107 -10.87 22.27 7.77
C PHE A 107 -11.23 22.62 6.32
N PHE A 108 -12.48 22.46 5.88
CA PHE A 108 -12.88 22.73 4.49
C PHE A 108 -14.24 23.42 4.41
N GLY A 109 -14.25 24.76 4.28
CA GLY A 109 -15.48 25.55 4.20
C GLY A 109 -16.06 25.67 2.78
N LYS A 110 -17.38 25.55 2.65
CA LYS A 110 -18.16 25.86 1.43
C LYS A 110 -19.28 26.87 1.76
N ALA A 111 -19.72 27.61 0.74
CA ALA A 111 -20.64 28.75 0.85
C ALA A 111 -22.13 28.37 1.04
N LYS A 112 -22.89 29.26 1.71
CA LYS A 112 -24.29 29.09 2.14
C LYS A 112 -25.31 29.42 1.02
N PRO A 113 -26.39 28.64 0.81
CA PRO A 113 -27.50 28.97 -0.12
C PRO A 113 -28.53 29.94 0.49
N THR A 114 -29.37 30.53 -0.39
CA THR A 114 -30.22 31.72 -0.14
C THR A 114 -31.70 31.42 0.22
N ASP A 115 -32.12 30.16 0.27
CA ASP A 115 -33.49 29.79 0.69
C ASP A 115 -33.55 29.43 2.17
N ARG A 116 -34.65 29.80 2.86
CA ARG A 116 -34.88 29.50 4.28
C ARG A 116 -35.07 27.98 4.44
N PRO A 117 -34.06 27.23 4.89
CA PRO A 117 -34.14 25.77 4.91
C PRO A 117 -34.88 25.31 6.17
N THR A 118 -35.70 24.25 6.07
CA THR A 118 -36.32 23.59 7.24
C THR A 118 -35.85 22.13 7.31
N ASN A 119 -35.76 21.60 8.53
CA ASN A 119 -35.32 20.24 8.82
C ASN A 119 -36.47 19.25 9.05
N ARG A 120 -37.69 19.69 8.76
CA ARG A 120 -38.92 18.91 8.92
C ARG A 120 -39.33 18.27 7.61
N ASN A 121 -39.85 17.05 7.71
CA ASN A 121 -40.42 16.35 6.58
C ASN A 121 -41.66 17.10 6.03
N ALA A 122 -41.77 17.22 4.71
CA ALA A 122 -42.81 18.02 4.05
C ALA A 122 -44.23 17.43 4.20
N GLU A 123 -44.37 16.12 4.39
CA GLU A 123 -45.66 15.44 4.53
C GLU A 123 -46.12 15.34 5.99
N THR A 124 -45.19 15.13 6.93
CA THR A 124 -45.52 14.90 8.35
C THR A 124 -45.27 16.10 9.25
N GLY A 125 -44.44 17.05 8.81
CA GLY A 125 -43.99 18.19 9.62
C GLY A 125 -43.09 17.81 10.80
N ILE A 126 -42.62 16.55 10.86
CA ILE A 126 -41.79 16.02 11.94
C ILE A 126 -40.31 16.09 11.54
N TYR A 127 -39.43 16.37 12.51
CA TYR A 127 -37.98 16.33 12.31
C TYR A 127 -37.50 14.91 11.98
N GLU A 128 -36.65 14.81 10.95
CA GLU A 128 -36.00 13.55 10.56
C GLU A 128 -34.48 13.65 10.82
N PRO A 129 -33.93 12.83 11.73
CA PRO A 129 -32.50 12.84 12.02
C PRO A 129 -31.65 12.45 10.80
N VAL A 130 -30.54 13.14 10.59
CA VAL A 130 -29.56 12.77 9.56
C VAL A 130 -28.90 11.44 9.94
N SER A 131 -28.86 10.52 8.98
CA SER A 131 -28.12 9.27 9.11
C SER A 131 -26.61 9.55 9.14
N VAL A 132 -26.00 9.31 10.30
CA VAL A 132 -24.54 9.37 10.49
C VAL A 132 -23.96 7.97 10.70
N PHE A 133 -22.65 7.83 10.51
CA PHE A 133 -21.94 6.58 10.77
C PHE A 133 -22.10 6.13 12.23
N LYS A 134 -22.10 4.81 12.44
CA LYS A 134 -22.17 4.21 13.78
C LYS A 134 -20.80 3.70 14.18
N THR A 135 -20.27 4.19 15.30
CA THR A 135 -18.95 3.83 15.82
C THR A 135 -18.81 2.32 16.01
N GLU A 136 -19.87 1.63 16.40
CA GLU A 136 -19.91 0.18 16.65
C GLU A 136 -19.63 -0.66 15.40
N GLN A 137 -19.89 -0.11 14.21
CA GLN A 137 -19.64 -0.77 12.93
C GLN A 137 -18.16 -0.73 12.53
N TYR A 138 -17.39 0.22 13.09
CA TYR A 138 -15.99 0.46 12.71
C TYR A 138 -15.00 0.12 13.85
N PHE A 139 -15.45 0.22 15.10
CA PHE A 139 -14.63 0.00 16.29
C PHE A 139 -15.29 -1.07 17.18
N ARG A 140 -15.06 -2.35 16.86
CA ARG A 140 -15.50 -3.47 17.71
C ARG A 140 -14.52 -3.62 18.91
N PRO A 141 -15.02 -3.85 20.15
CA PRO A 141 -14.17 -4.01 21.35
C PRO A 141 -13.17 -5.18 21.26
N ASN A 142 -13.45 -6.16 20.40
CA ASN A 142 -12.57 -7.26 20.05
C ASN A 142 -12.39 -7.19 18.52
N GLY A 143 -11.15 -7.23 18.02
CA GLY A 143 -10.78 -7.02 16.62
C GLY A 143 -11.48 -7.92 15.59
N PRO A 144 -11.23 -7.74 14.28
CA PRO A 144 -12.05 -8.35 13.23
C PRO A 144 -11.97 -9.89 13.27
N GLU A 145 -13.10 -10.55 13.53
CA GLU A 145 -13.33 -11.90 13.05
C GLU A 145 -13.74 -11.84 11.56
N PRO A 146 -13.21 -12.71 10.69
CA PRO A 146 -13.72 -12.85 9.34
C PRO A 146 -15.10 -13.53 9.38
N GLU A 147 -16.11 -12.87 8.84
CA GLU A 147 -17.41 -13.49 8.58
C GLU A 147 -17.25 -14.46 7.39
N GLU A 148 -17.06 -15.76 7.68
CA GLU A 148 -17.39 -16.84 6.75
C GLU A 148 -18.91 -16.97 6.70
N GLU A 149 -19.54 -16.48 5.63
CA GLU A 149 -20.91 -16.88 5.29
C GLU A 149 -20.90 -18.32 4.79
N THR A 150 -21.13 -19.23 5.73
CA THR A 150 -21.58 -20.60 5.49
C THR A 150 -22.92 -20.59 4.74
N ARG A 151 -22.92 -21.03 3.48
CA ARG A 151 -24.15 -21.47 2.81
C ARG A 151 -24.12 -23.00 2.70
N ASN A 152 -24.73 -23.64 3.69
CA ASN A 152 -24.87 -25.09 3.80
C ASN A 152 -25.85 -25.66 2.74
N ASN A 153 -25.36 -26.65 2.01
CA ASN A 153 -25.91 -27.97 1.63
C ASN A 153 -27.42 -28.19 1.42
N VAL A 154 -27.78 -28.78 0.26
CA VAL A 154 -28.54 -30.04 0.04
C VAL A 154 -28.24 -30.48 -1.42
N GLY A 155 -27.91 -31.70 -1.83
CA GLY A 155 -27.74 -33.03 -1.24
C GLY A 155 -27.64 -34.07 -2.39
N ASP A 156 -27.27 -35.32 -2.06
CA ASP A 156 -27.41 -36.58 -2.81
C ASP A 156 -26.67 -36.75 -4.18
N ASP A 157 -26.09 -37.89 -4.57
CA ASP A 157 -25.94 -39.21 -3.94
C ASP A 157 -24.92 -40.08 -4.75
N SER A 158 -24.36 -41.10 -4.08
CA SER A 158 -23.84 -42.39 -4.60
C SER A 158 -22.63 -42.50 -5.58
N GLU A 159 -21.51 -42.98 -5.01
CA GLU A 159 -20.89 -44.32 -5.24
C GLU A 159 -20.38 -44.75 -6.65
N ALA A 160 -19.05 -44.96 -6.79
CA ALA A 160 -18.41 -46.24 -7.17
C ALA A 160 -16.90 -46.11 -7.47
N ALA A 161 -16.16 -47.20 -7.15
CA ALA A 161 -14.72 -47.48 -7.26
C ALA A 161 -14.14 -47.33 -8.70
N SER A 162 -12.83 -47.16 -8.97
CA SER A 162 -11.65 -47.99 -8.63
C SER A 162 -10.33 -47.30 -9.10
N PRO A 163 -9.13 -47.81 -8.73
CA PRO A 163 -7.82 -47.15 -8.93
C PRO A 163 -6.90 -47.80 -10.00
N SER A 164 -6.12 -46.97 -10.72
CA SER A 164 -4.80 -47.20 -11.39
C SER A 164 -4.63 -46.09 -12.46
N GLU A 165 -3.48 -45.53 -12.82
CA GLU A 165 -2.21 -46.13 -13.22
C GLU A 165 -1.06 -45.11 -13.09
N ASP A 166 0.12 -45.63 -12.73
CA ASP A 166 1.43 -45.01 -12.87
C ASP A 166 1.74 -44.63 -14.32
N CYS A 167 2.39 -43.48 -14.53
CA CYS A 167 3.11 -43.18 -15.78
C CYS A 167 4.47 -42.55 -15.46
N ASP A 168 5.41 -43.45 -15.23
CA ASP A 168 6.74 -43.55 -15.85
C ASP A 168 7.54 -42.27 -16.12
N THR A 169 8.63 -42.15 -15.35
CA THR A 169 9.71 -41.17 -15.50
C THR A 169 10.71 -41.62 -16.57
N GLY A 170 10.55 -41.14 -17.80
CA GLY A 170 11.53 -41.35 -18.88
C GLY A 170 12.67 -40.33 -18.85
N THR A 171 13.82 -40.71 -18.29
CA THR A 171 15.12 -40.07 -18.55
C THR A 171 15.80 -40.79 -19.73
N PRO A 172 16.38 -40.09 -20.71
CA PRO A 172 17.36 -40.70 -21.60
C PRO A 172 18.77 -40.16 -21.31
N GLU A 173 19.68 -41.08 -20.96
CA GLU A 173 21.13 -40.88 -21.07
C GLU A 173 21.54 -40.76 -22.55
N LYS A 174 22.33 -39.73 -22.86
CA LYS A 174 23.57 -39.83 -23.65
C LYS A 174 24.36 -38.53 -23.61
#